data_AF-A0A349EH83-F1
#
_entry.id   AF-A0A349EH83-F1
#
_cell.length_a   1.000
_cell.length_b   1.000
_cell.length_c   1.000
_cell.angle_alpha   90.00
_cell.angle_beta   90.00
_cell.angle_gamma   90.00
#
_symmetry.space_group_name_H-M   'P 1'
#
loop_
_entity.id
_entity.type
_entity.pdbx_description
1 polymer ?
#
loop_
_entity_poly.entity_id
_entity_poly.type
_entity_poly.pdbx_seq_one_letter_code
_entity_poly.pdbx_strand_id
1 'polypeptide(L)'
;MATESATLDWHWLFGLTLTDLFQDTPWRVELEKNLALQKQQLDVVIIEQYAPSGSAAAELPDGLDNLRRHNLLTYKSKREALDGWTLDELLGHFVNYRKLLEDDLGHLPAVSDFQLYAVATRHPQALTRGKHLRPTAWPGVYDVVWGTQTVRLIVLNRMAQHPRNAFWELFSSQQARIQHGAKHYRPRRLAAWELLYYLYLTDILENPAMAKTIEEFARHVHQEFLHSIPLTEWHQWLARLPPEERLRGLPPEEVLSRYAPEERL
;
A
#
# COMPACT_ATOMS: atom_id res chain seq x y z
N MET A 1 3.84 -51.54 0.38
CA MET A 1 5.08 -50.77 0.62
C MET A 1 5.59 -50.32 -0.73
N ALA A 2 5.27 -49.08 -1.12
CA ALA A 2 5.83 -48.48 -2.31
C ALA A 2 7.25 -48.04 -1.96
N THR A 3 8.23 -48.58 -2.67
CA THR A 3 9.62 -48.12 -2.62
C THR A 3 9.66 -46.72 -3.21
N GLU A 4 9.80 -45.70 -2.36
CA GLU A 4 10.25 -44.38 -2.78
C GLU A 4 11.57 -44.57 -3.52
N SER A 5 11.59 -44.29 -4.83
CA SER A 5 12.86 -44.19 -5.54
C SER A 5 13.56 -42.96 -4.97
N ALA A 6 14.67 -43.17 -4.26
CA ALA A 6 15.56 -42.09 -3.87
C ALA A 6 16.05 -41.41 -5.16
N THR A 7 15.35 -40.35 -5.56
CA THR A 7 15.72 -39.54 -6.72
C THR A 7 17.07 -38.92 -6.42
N LEU A 8 18.06 -39.20 -7.27
CA LEU A 8 19.40 -38.67 -7.15
C LEU A 8 19.34 -37.13 -7.08
N ASP A 9 19.89 -36.54 -6.04
CA ASP A 9 19.94 -35.09 -5.91
C ASP A 9 21.04 -34.51 -6.80
N TRP A 10 20.63 -34.12 -8.00
CA TRP A 10 21.52 -33.53 -9.00
C TRP A 10 22.11 -32.17 -8.58
N HIS A 11 21.42 -31.40 -7.73
CA HIS A 11 21.96 -30.13 -7.23
C HIS A 11 23.13 -30.39 -6.28
N TRP A 12 22.98 -31.37 -5.40
CA TRP A 12 24.04 -31.80 -4.51
C TRP A 12 25.25 -32.34 -5.28
N LEU A 13 25.02 -33.26 -6.23
CA LEU A 13 26.11 -33.82 -7.05
C LEU A 13 26.86 -32.75 -7.85
N PHE A 14 26.15 -31.81 -8.45
CA PHE A 14 26.77 -30.68 -9.16
C PHE A 14 27.65 -29.85 -8.22
N GLY A 15 27.14 -29.48 -7.02
CA GLY A 15 27.94 -28.70 -6.08
C GLY A 15 29.15 -29.46 -5.52
N LEU A 16 29.06 -30.80 -5.38
CA LEU A 16 30.23 -31.62 -5.03
C LEU A 16 31.29 -31.59 -6.14
N THR A 17 30.89 -31.69 -7.41
CA THR A 17 31.85 -31.60 -8.52
C THR A 17 32.51 -30.22 -8.60
N LEU A 18 31.80 -29.14 -8.26
CA LEU A 18 32.41 -27.81 -8.12
C LEU A 18 33.39 -27.74 -6.95
N THR A 19 33.07 -28.40 -5.83
CA THR A 19 33.95 -28.44 -4.65
C THR A 19 35.29 -29.10 -4.99
N ASP A 20 35.25 -30.21 -5.73
CA ASP A 20 36.44 -30.88 -6.26
C ASP A 20 37.22 -29.98 -7.23
N LEU A 21 36.53 -29.39 -8.22
CA LEU A 21 37.15 -28.50 -9.21
C LEU A 21 37.89 -27.31 -8.60
N PHE A 22 37.35 -26.72 -7.52
CA PHE A 22 37.92 -25.56 -6.86
C PHE A 22 38.87 -25.91 -5.71
N GLN A 23 39.20 -27.19 -5.51
CA GLN A 23 40.21 -27.60 -4.54
C GLN A 23 41.56 -26.91 -4.82
N ASP A 24 42.20 -26.43 -3.76
CA ASP A 24 43.49 -25.70 -3.81
C ASP A 24 43.46 -24.39 -4.64
N THR A 25 42.26 -23.85 -4.90
CA THR A 25 42.06 -22.52 -5.48
C THR A 25 41.63 -21.51 -4.39
N PRO A 26 41.64 -20.19 -4.64
CA PRO A 26 41.17 -19.21 -3.65
C PRO A 26 39.64 -19.17 -3.48
N TRP A 27 38.89 -20.05 -4.16
CA TRP A 27 37.43 -20.05 -4.18
C TRP A 27 36.84 -21.12 -3.27
N ARG A 28 35.87 -20.74 -2.44
CA ARG A 28 35.11 -21.67 -1.59
C ARG A 28 33.74 -21.93 -2.17
N VAL A 29 33.35 -23.19 -2.26
CA VAL A 29 32.00 -23.61 -2.65
C VAL A 29 31.14 -23.80 -1.41
N GLU A 30 29.98 -23.14 -1.37
CA GLU A 30 28.94 -23.35 -0.37
C GLU A 30 27.65 -23.79 -1.09
N LEU A 31 27.17 -25.00 -0.80
CA LEU A 31 25.94 -25.54 -1.37
C LEU A 31 24.72 -25.09 -0.56
N GLU A 32 23.58 -24.92 -1.23
CA GLU A 32 22.26 -24.69 -0.61
C GLU A 32 22.24 -23.56 0.44
N LYS A 33 23.05 -22.52 0.22
CA LYS A 33 23.17 -21.39 1.13
C LYS A 33 21.82 -20.71 1.32
N ASN A 34 21.34 -20.67 2.57
CA ASN A 34 20.17 -19.87 2.92
C ASN A 34 20.52 -18.37 2.83
N LEU A 35 19.85 -17.66 1.91
CA LEU A 35 20.05 -16.22 1.66
C LEU A 35 19.08 -15.33 2.44
N ALA A 36 18.13 -15.88 3.19
CA ALA A 36 17.13 -15.14 3.94
C ALA A 36 17.66 -14.54 5.27
N LEU A 37 18.88 -13.99 5.24
CA LEU A 37 19.53 -13.36 6.41
C LEU A 37 18.74 -12.18 6.98
N GLN A 38 17.89 -11.56 6.16
CA GLN A 38 16.99 -10.49 6.57
C GLN A 38 15.56 -10.80 6.15
N LYS A 39 14.62 -10.23 6.91
CA LYS A 39 13.19 -10.33 6.60
C LYS A 39 12.92 -9.64 5.27
N GLN A 40 12.60 -10.44 4.26
CA GLN A 40 12.20 -9.97 2.93
C GLN A 40 10.75 -9.48 2.99
N GLN A 41 10.55 -8.16 2.98
CA GLN A 41 9.22 -7.56 3.03
C GLN A 41 8.86 -6.96 1.68
N LEU A 42 7.74 -7.42 1.12
CA LEU A 42 7.08 -6.74 0.01
C LEU A 42 6.25 -5.58 0.57
N ASP A 43 6.25 -4.43 -0.11
CA ASP A 43 5.53 -3.24 0.35
C ASP A 43 4.02 -3.49 0.46
N VAL A 44 3.39 -3.99 -0.61
CA VAL A 44 1.94 -4.26 -0.63
C VAL A 44 1.61 -5.48 -1.50
N VAL A 45 0.66 -6.30 -1.02
CA VAL A 45 -0.03 -7.32 -1.84
C VAL A 45 -1.54 -7.07 -1.81
N ILE A 46 -2.15 -6.97 -2.99
CA ILE A 46 -3.62 -6.93 -3.15
C ILE A 46 -4.07 -8.30 -3.64
N ILE A 47 -4.91 -8.97 -2.87
CA ILE A 47 -5.39 -10.33 -3.13
C ILE A 47 -6.88 -10.27 -3.45
N GLU A 48 -7.27 -10.93 -4.53
CA GLU A 48 -8.68 -11.11 -4.90
C GLU A 48 -9.43 -11.84 -3.78
N GLN A 49 -10.59 -11.30 -3.41
CA GLN A 49 -11.50 -11.92 -2.45
C GLN A 49 -12.86 -12.14 -3.12
N TYR A 50 -13.51 -13.23 -2.76
CA TYR A 50 -14.89 -13.47 -3.18
C TYR A 50 -15.80 -12.38 -2.60
N ALA A 51 -16.38 -11.57 -3.48
CA ALA A 51 -17.38 -10.59 -3.10
C ALA A 51 -18.76 -11.27 -2.97
N PRO A 52 -19.53 -10.98 -1.92
CA PRO A 52 -20.93 -11.38 -1.86
C PRO A 52 -21.70 -10.86 -3.09
N SER A 53 -22.67 -11.64 -3.56
CA SER A 53 -23.53 -11.23 -4.69
C SER A 53 -24.19 -9.87 -4.37
N GLY A 54 -23.99 -8.88 -5.25
CA GLY A 54 -24.53 -7.53 -5.09
C GLY A 54 -23.59 -6.47 -4.52
N SER A 55 -22.32 -6.81 -4.20
CA SER A 55 -21.31 -5.81 -3.88
C SER A 55 -21.05 -4.90 -5.08
N ALA A 56 -21.26 -3.60 -4.92
CA ALA A 56 -20.93 -2.63 -5.95
C ALA A 56 -19.41 -2.61 -6.18
N ALA A 57 -18.99 -2.77 -7.44
CA ALA A 57 -17.59 -2.61 -7.81
C ALA A 57 -17.17 -1.16 -7.52
N ALA A 58 -16.17 -1.01 -6.67
CA ALA A 58 -15.54 0.27 -6.43
C ALA A 58 -14.92 0.78 -7.73
N GLU A 59 -15.11 2.06 -8.05
CA GLU A 59 -14.28 2.68 -9.10
C GLU A 59 -12.82 2.69 -8.61
N LEU A 60 -11.94 2.03 -9.37
CA LEU A 60 -10.53 1.89 -9.03
C LEU A 60 -9.73 3.10 -9.54
N PRO A 61 -8.66 3.50 -8.83
CA PRO A 61 -7.68 4.45 -9.34
C PRO A 61 -7.07 3.96 -10.66
N ASP A 62 -6.69 4.91 -11.50
CA ASP A 62 -6.04 4.62 -12.78
C ASP A 62 -4.77 3.78 -12.56
N GLY A 63 -4.55 2.82 -13.45
CA GLY A 63 -3.47 1.86 -13.37
C GLY A 63 -3.85 0.56 -12.66
N LEU A 64 -4.89 0.53 -11.81
CA LEU A 64 -5.39 -0.72 -11.20
C LEU A 64 -6.53 -1.38 -12.00
N ASP A 65 -6.70 -1.00 -13.26
CA ASP A 65 -7.69 -1.57 -14.18
C ASP A 65 -7.38 -3.01 -14.63
N ASN A 66 -6.17 -3.52 -14.38
CA ASN A 66 -5.73 -4.85 -14.79
C ASN A 66 -5.33 -5.77 -13.62
N LEU A 67 -5.96 -5.58 -12.45
CA LEU A 67 -5.77 -6.45 -11.29
C LEU A 67 -5.98 -7.93 -11.65
N ARG A 68 -5.15 -8.78 -11.06
CA ARG A 68 -5.23 -10.25 -11.13
C ARG A 68 -5.57 -10.81 -9.76
N ARG A 69 -5.52 -12.13 -9.60
CA ARG A 69 -5.77 -12.80 -8.32
C ARG A 69 -4.78 -12.37 -7.23
N HIS A 70 -3.52 -12.14 -7.61
CA HIS A 70 -2.47 -11.63 -6.74
C HIS A 70 -1.75 -10.44 -7.38
N ASN A 71 -1.61 -9.34 -6.65
CA ASN A 71 -1.06 -8.10 -7.19
C ASN A 71 0.03 -7.58 -6.26
N LEU A 72 1.28 -7.64 -6.71
CA LEU A 72 2.43 -7.26 -5.88
C LEU A 72 2.86 -5.86 -6.26
N LEU A 73 3.03 -5.02 -5.25
CA LEU A 73 3.38 -3.62 -5.42
C LEU A 73 4.65 -3.31 -4.64
N THR A 74 5.55 -2.57 -5.29
CA THR A 74 6.57 -1.77 -4.59
C THR A 74 6.25 -0.29 -4.73
N TYR A 75 6.50 0.47 -3.68
CA TYR A 75 6.26 1.91 -3.63
C TYR A 75 7.54 2.66 -3.27
N LYS A 76 7.86 3.69 -4.04
CA LYS A 76 8.94 4.64 -3.74
C LYS A 76 8.38 6.04 -3.54
N SER A 77 8.61 6.56 -2.35
CA SER A 77 8.15 7.87 -1.93
C SER A 77 8.89 9.00 -2.66
N LYS A 78 8.53 10.26 -2.38
CA LYS A 78 9.27 11.42 -2.89
C LYS A 78 10.74 11.49 -2.44
N ARG A 79 11.14 10.71 -1.44
CA ARG A 79 12.52 10.64 -0.92
C ARG A 79 13.35 9.52 -1.53
N GLU A 80 12.73 8.62 -2.28
CA GLU A 80 13.38 7.42 -2.81
C GLU A 80 13.30 7.42 -4.34
N ALA A 81 14.36 6.90 -4.97
CA ALA A 81 14.34 6.67 -6.40
C ALA A 81 13.79 5.27 -6.68
N LEU A 82 12.98 5.16 -7.72
CA LEU A 82 12.64 3.87 -8.32
C LEU A 82 13.58 3.62 -9.49
N ASP A 83 14.34 2.54 -9.42
CA ASP A 83 15.41 2.20 -10.35
C ASP A 83 15.32 0.73 -10.82
N GLY A 84 16.31 0.27 -11.58
CA GLY A 84 16.33 -1.12 -12.07
C GLY A 84 16.45 -2.14 -10.93
N TRP A 85 17.25 -1.84 -9.90
CA TRP A 85 17.42 -2.71 -8.74
C TRP A 85 16.09 -2.93 -8.01
N THR A 86 15.30 -1.86 -7.84
CA THR A 86 13.95 -1.94 -7.27
C THR A 86 13.05 -2.94 -8.02
N LEU A 87 13.17 -3.02 -9.35
CA LEU A 87 12.41 -3.99 -10.15
C LEU A 87 12.96 -5.41 -10.02
N ASP A 88 14.29 -5.58 -9.92
CA ASP A 88 14.90 -6.88 -9.65
C ASP A 88 14.46 -7.43 -8.28
N GLU A 89 14.40 -6.57 -7.26
CA GLU A 89 13.85 -6.89 -5.94
C GLU A 89 12.37 -7.29 -6.03
N LEU A 90 11.54 -6.54 -6.76
CA LEU A 90 10.13 -6.87 -6.96
C LEU A 90 9.95 -8.25 -7.64
N LEU A 91 10.78 -8.57 -8.64
CA LEU A 91 10.78 -9.90 -9.27
C LEU A 91 11.19 -10.99 -8.29
N GLY A 92 12.19 -10.73 -7.44
CA GLY A 92 12.59 -11.63 -6.35
C GLY A 92 11.45 -11.87 -5.36
N HIS A 93 10.75 -10.81 -4.94
CA HIS A 93 9.57 -10.90 -4.10
C HIS A 93 8.44 -11.68 -4.77
N PHE A 94 8.21 -11.49 -6.06
CA PHE A 94 7.25 -12.27 -6.83
C PHE A 94 7.57 -13.77 -6.80
N VAL A 95 8.81 -14.15 -7.08
CA VAL A 95 9.22 -15.57 -7.05
C VAL A 95 9.02 -16.16 -5.65
N ASN A 96 9.45 -15.43 -4.61
CA ASN A 96 9.32 -15.89 -3.23
C ASN A 96 7.84 -16.00 -2.81
N TYR A 97 7.04 -14.98 -3.09
CA TYR A 97 5.62 -14.98 -2.77
C TYR A 97 4.86 -16.09 -3.51
N ARG A 98 5.18 -16.34 -4.77
CA ARG A 98 4.60 -17.46 -5.54
C ARG A 98 4.93 -18.81 -4.91
N LYS A 99 6.17 -19.01 -4.42
CA LYS A 99 6.57 -20.21 -3.68
C LYS A 99 5.84 -20.35 -2.35
N LEU A 100 5.54 -19.24 -1.67
CA LEU A 100 4.73 -19.28 -0.43
C LEU A 100 3.27 -19.71 -0.67
N LEU A 101 2.79 -19.67 -1.91
CA LEU A 101 1.45 -20.10 -2.30
C LEU A 101 1.42 -21.52 -2.87
N GLU A 102 2.53 -22.26 -2.78
CA GLU A 102 2.57 -23.67 -3.16
C GLU A 102 1.55 -24.47 -2.34
N ASP A 103 0.78 -25.33 -3.01
CA ASP A 103 -0.16 -26.21 -2.33
C ASP A 103 0.53 -27.45 -1.73
N ASP A 104 -0.21 -28.24 -0.95
CA ASP A 104 0.30 -29.45 -0.31
C ASP A 104 0.80 -30.52 -1.32
N LEU A 105 0.48 -30.35 -2.61
CA LEU A 105 0.91 -31.23 -3.71
C LEU A 105 2.13 -30.68 -4.47
N GLY A 106 2.68 -29.52 -4.07
CA GLY A 106 3.82 -28.89 -4.72
C GLY A 106 3.47 -28.09 -5.98
N HIS A 107 2.20 -27.76 -6.21
CA HIS A 107 1.80 -26.96 -7.36
C HIS A 107 1.88 -25.47 -7.05
N LEU A 108 2.59 -24.75 -7.91
CA LEU A 108 2.66 -23.30 -7.87
C LEU A 108 1.51 -22.68 -8.71
N PRO A 109 0.88 -21.58 -8.26
CA PRO A 109 -0.10 -20.86 -9.07
C PRO A 109 0.46 -20.41 -10.43
N ALA A 110 -0.40 -20.19 -11.41
CA ALA A 110 0.03 -19.81 -12.75
C ALA A 110 0.60 -18.39 -12.75
N VAL A 111 1.61 -18.11 -13.59
CA VAL A 111 2.20 -16.76 -13.69
C VAL A 111 1.13 -15.73 -14.08
N SER A 112 0.13 -16.13 -14.88
CA SER A 112 -1.00 -15.29 -15.28
C SER A 112 -1.93 -14.87 -14.13
N ASP A 113 -1.82 -15.51 -12.96
CA ASP A 113 -2.59 -15.15 -11.77
C ASP A 113 -2.01 -13.93 -11.04
N PHE A 114 -0.84 -13.46 -11.48
CA PHE A 114 -0.09 -12.37 -10.85
C PHE A 114 -0.04 -11.13 -11.74
N GLN A 115 -0.06 -9.96 -11.10
CA GLN A 115 0.31 -8.69 -11.72
C GLN A 115 1.30 -7.95 -10.84
N LEU A 116 2.33 -7.36 -11.45
CA LEU A 116 3.37 -6.62 -10.75
C LEU A 116 3.21 -5.12 -11.00
N TYR A 117 3.34 -4.33 -9.94
CA TYR A 117 3.29 -2.88 -10.02
C TYR A 117 4.49 -2.23 -9.35
N ALA A 118 4.96 -1.18 -10.00
CA ALA A 118 5.96 -0.26 -9.48
C ALA A 118 5.30 1.11 -9.35
N VAL A 119 5.16 1.62 -8.13
CA VAL A 119 4.55 2.92 -7.86
C VAL A 119 5.65 3.90 -7.47
N ALA A 120 5.81 4.95 -8.26
CA ALA A 120 6.79 5.99 -8.01
C ALA A 120 6.10 7.34 -7.84
N THR A 121 6.43 8.04 -6.76
CA THR A 121 5.89 9.40 -6.55
C THR A 121 6.36 10.34 -7.66
N ARG A 122 7.66 10.30 -7.96
CA ARG A 122 8.31 11.11 -8.99
C ARG A 122 8.58 10.28 -10.24
N HIS A 123 8.78 10.95 -11.38
CA HIS A 123 9.17 10.24 -12.59
C HIS A 123 10.55 9.55 -12.40
N PRO A 124 10.65 8.22 -12.60
CA PRO A 124 11.85 7.47 -12.23
C PRO A 124 12.93 7.55 -13.31
N GLN A 125 13.60 8.70 -13.42
CA GLN A 125 14.59 8.98 -14.47
C GLN A 125 15.69 7.90 -14.60
N ALA A 126 16.12 7.31 -13.48
CA ALA A 126 17.12 6.25 -13.45
C ALA A 126 16.62 4.96 -14.12
N LEU A 127 15.37 4.56 -13.86
CA LEU A 127 14.75 3.41 -14.50
C LEU A 127 14.49 3.65 -15.99
N THR A 128 14.02 4.85 -16.36
CA THR A 128 13.54 5.13 -17.72
C THR A 128 14.66 5.40 -18.71
N ARG A 129 15.90 5.63 -18.24
CA ARG A 129 17.04 5.91 -19.11
C ARG A 129 17.35 4.68 -19.97
N GLY A 130 17.12 4.79 -21.28
CA GLY A 130 17.38 3.71 -22.24
C GLY A 130 16.34 2.57 -22.20
N LYS A 131 15.19 2.77 -21.55
CA LYS A 131 14.10 1.78 -21.49
C LYS A 131 12.86 2.33 -22.17
N HIS A 132 12.21 1.50 -22.98
CA HIS A 132 10.95 1.84 -23.61
C HIS A 132 9.79 1.62 -22.65
N LEU A 133 9.13 2.70 -22.22
CA LEU A 133 7.89 2.63 -21.47
C LEU A 133 6.71 2.58 -22.45
N ARG A 134 5.88 1.53 -22.38
CA ARG A 134 4.66 1.45 -23.19
C ARG A 134 3.56 2.26 -22.48
N PRO A 135 3.07 3.37 -23.05
CA PRO A 135 1.98 4.11 -22.43
C PRO A 135 0.69 3.25 -22.44
N THR A 136 -0.13 3.43 -21.42
CA THR A 136 -1.49 2.87 -21.37
C THR A 136 -2.51 3.94 -21.77
N ALA A 137 -3.82 3.64 -21.61
CA ALA A 137 -4.87 4.63 -21.77
C ALA A 137 -4.81 5.77 -20.72
N TRP A 138 -4.09 5.57 -19.61
CA TRP A 138 -4.06 6.51 -18.49
C TRP A 138 -2.77 7.32 -18.44
N PRO A 139 -2.85 8.66 -18.34
CA PRO A 139 -1.68 9.51 -18.11
C PRO A 139 -0.93 9.09 -16.84
N GLY A 140 0.39 8.96 -16.95
CA GLY A 140 1.23 8.56 -15.82
C GLY A 140 1.30 7.06 -15.56
N VAL A 141 0.57 6.24 -16.33
CA VAL A 141 0.61 4.78 -16.22
C VAL A 141 1.24 4.17 -17.47
N TYR A 142 2.24 3.32 -17.26
CA TYR A 142 3.02 2.69 -18.31
C TYR A 142 3.21 1.21 -18.00
N ASP A 143 3.40 0.39 -19.03
CA ASP A 143 3.88 -0.98 -18.88
C ASP A 143 5.35 -1.06 -19.30
N VAL A 144 6.15 -1.75 -18.48
CA VAL A 144 7.59 -1.95 -18.68
C VAL A 144 7.87 -3.44 -18.70
N VAL A 145 8.48 -3.92 -19.78
CA VAL A 145 9.00 -5.29 -19.83
C VAL A 145 10.28 -5.35 -19.01
N TRP A 146 10.30 -6.18 -17.97
CA TRP A 146 11.43 -6.39 -17.08
C TRP A 146 11.68 -7.88 -16.88
N GLY A 147 12.82 -8.37 -17.39
CA GLY A 147 13.07 -9.81 -17.47
C GLY A 147 11.98 -10.52 -18.28
N THR A 148 11.33 -11.52 -17.67
CA THR A 148 10.22 -12.27 -18.27
C THR A 148 8.84 -11.70 -17.95
N GLN A 149 8.76 -10.65 -17.12
CA GLN A 149 7.52 -10.09 -16.62
C GLN A 149 7.22 -8.73 -17.26
N THR A 150 5.95 -8.36 -17.25
CA THR A 150 5.53 -6.98 -17.51
C THR A 150 5.13 -6.34 -16.19
N VAL A 151 5.81 -5.25 -15.82
CA VAL A 151 5.54 -4.48 -14.62
C VAL A 151 4.77 -3.22 -15.01
N ARG A 152 3.64 -2.97 -14.34
CA ARG A 152 2.89 -1.73 -14.49
C ARG A 152 3.53 -0.63 -13.63
N LEU A 153 4.09 0.37 -14.28
CA LEU A 153 4.65 1.56 -13.67
C LEU A 153 3.58 2.64 -13.52
N ILE A 154 3.31 3.06 -12.28
CA ILE A 154 2.39 4.16 -11.95
C ILE A 154 3.21 5.33 -11.42
N VAL A 155 3.15 6.48 -12.09
CA VAL A 155 3.87 7.71 -11.72
C VAL A 155 2.89 8.75 -11.18
N LEU A 156 2.81 8.86 -9.85
CA LEU A 156 1.77 9.63 -9.15
C LEU A 156 1.71 11.10 -9.60
N ASN A 157 2.86 11.74 -9.77
CA ASN A 157 2.95 13.13 -10.21
C ASN A 157 2.53 13.39 -11.68
N ARG A 158 2.27 12.34 -12.46
CA ARG A 158 1.82 12.43 -13.85
C ARG A 158 0.37 11.97 -14.06
N MET A 159 -0.29 11.53 -12.99
CA MET A 159 -1.68 11.08 -13.05
C MET A 159 -2.60 12.21 -13.53
N ALA A 160 -3.70 11.87 -14.19
CA ALA A 160 -4.75 12.84 -14.45
C ALA A 160 -5.40 13.27 -13.14
N GLN A 161 -5.69 14.56 -12.99
CA GLN A 161 -6.43 15.08 -11.84
C GLN A 161 -7.90 14.69 -12.00
N HIS A 162 -8.34 13.69 -11.24
CA HIS A 162 -9.69 13.11 -11.31
C HIS A 162 -10.07 12.49 -9.95
N PRO A 163 -11.34 12.55 -9.50
CA PRO A 163 -11.76 11.98 -8.21
C PRO A 163 -11.34 10.51 -7.97
N ARG A 164 -11.43 9.63 -8.98
CA ARG A 164 -10.91 8.25 -8.94
C ARG A 164 -9.44 8.13 -8.51
N ASN A 165 -8.61 9.12 -8.83
CA ASN A 165 -7.19 9.17 -8.50
C ASN A 165 -6.90 9.87 -7.17
N ALA A 166 -7.93 10.29 -6.42
CA ALA A 166 -7.73 11.02 -5.17
C ALA A 166 -6.84 10.26 -4.17
N PHE A 167 -6.92 8.92 -4.15
CA PHE A 167 -6.02 8.08 -3.36
C PHE A 167 -4.55 8.29 -3.74
N TRP A 168 -4.22 8.25 -5.03
CA TRP A 168 -2.86 8.47 -5.54
C TRP A 168 -2.32 9.86 -5.23
N GLU A 169 -3.19 10.85 -5.30
CA GLU A 169 -2.80 12.24 -5.13
C GLU A 169 -2.42 12.58 -3.68
N LEU A 170 -2.95 11.85 -2.69
CA LEU A 170 -2.53 11.97 -1.28
C LEU A 170 -1.04 11.67 -1.07
N PHE A 171 -0.43 10.89 -1.97
CA PHE A 171 0.98 10.52 -1.93
C PHE A 171 1.83 11.27 -2.96
N SER A 172 1.25 12.27 -3.64
CA SER A 172 1.99 13.11 -4.58
C SER A 172 3.04 13.96 -3.87
N SER A 173 4.06 14.42 -4.60
CA SER A 173 4.94 15.49 -4.10
C SER A 173 4.51 16.89 -4.54
N GLN A 174 3.35 17.05 -5.17
CA GLN A 174 2.84 18.32 -5.66
C GLN A 174 1.66 18.78 -4.80
N GLN A 175 1.80 19.94 -4.18
CA GLN A 175 0.83 20.47 -3.23
C GLN A 175 -0.61 20.54 -3.78
N ALA A 176 -0.78 21.03 -5.00
CA ALA A 176 -2.11 21.14 -5.64
C ALA A 176 -2.79 19.77 -5.80
N ARG A 177 -2.02 18.70 -6.04
CA ARG A 177 -2.54 17.34 -6.11
C ARG A 177 -2.93 16.83 -4.75
N ILE A 178 -2.07 17.00 -3.74
CA ILE A 178 -2.38 16.60 -2.35
C ILE A 178 -3.70 17.25 -1.90
N GLN A 179 -3.88 18.55 -2.16
CA GLN A 179 -5.11 19.28 -1.85
C GLN A 179 -6.33 18.70 -2.57
N HIS A 180 -6.21 18.38 -3.86
CA HIS A 180 -7.29 17.76 -4.61
C HIS A 180 -7.60 16.35 -4.07
N GLY A 181 -6.58 15.53 -3.81
CA GLY A 181 -6.73 14.20 -3.21
C GLY A 181 -7.44 14.27 -1.87
N ALA A 182 -7.03 15.18 -0.98
CA ALA A 182 -7.65 15.38 0.33
C ALA A 182 -9.12 15.81 0.22
N LYS A 183 -9.45 16.64 -0.79
CA LYS A 183 -10.83 17.10 -1.04
C LYS A 183 -11.73 16.01 -1.60
N HIS A 184 -11.21 15.10 -2.42
CA HIS A 184 -11.99 14.13 -3.19
C HIS A 184 -11.92 12.69 -2.67
N TYR A 185 -10.92 12.35 -1.86
CA TYR A 185 -10.84 11.04 -1.23
C TYR A 185 -11.98 10.88 -0.22
N ARG A 186 -12.63 9.72 -0.25
CA ARG A 186 -13.76 9.38 0.62
C ARG A 186 -13.40 8.13 1.42
N PRO A 187 -12.91 8.29 2.66
CA PRO A 187 -12.64 7.18 3.56
C PRO A 187 -13.88 6.32 3.77
N ARG A 188 -13.73 5.00 3.73
CA ARG A 188 -14.83 4.05 4.00
C ARG A 188 -14.97 3.68 5.48
N ARG A 189 -13.98 4.04 6.29
CA ARG A 189 -13.87 3.69 7.72
C ARG A 189 -13.31 4.87 8.49
N LEU A 190 -13.67 4.97 9.76
CA LEU A 190 -13.23 6.06 10.64
C LEU A 190 -11.71 6.14 10.80
N ALA A 191 -11.02 5.00 10.96
CA ALA A 191 -9.56 4.95 11.02
C ALA A 191 -8.86 5.51 9.76
N ALA A 192 -9.55 5.52 8.60
CA ALA A 192 -8.99 6.10 7.38
C ALA A 192 -9.06 7.64 7.37
N TRP A 193 -9.80 8.27 8.29
CA TRP A 193 -9.71 9.72 8.54
C TRP A 193 -8.47 10.08 9.36
N GLU A 194 -8.07 9.23 10.32
CA GLU A 194 -6.82 9.42 11.07
C GLU A 194 -5.60 9.34 10.14
N LEU A 195 -5.66 8.47 9.12
CA LEU A 195 -4.65 8.40 8.06
C LEU A 195 -4.55 9.72 7.27
N LEU A 196 -5.67 10.31 6.87
CA LEU A 196 -5.68 11.61 6.18
C LEU A 196 -5.06 12.71 7.04
N TYR A 197 -5.41 12.72 8.32
CA TYR A 197 -4.84 13.66 9.29
C TYR A 197 -3.32 13.47 9.43
N TYR A 198 -2.84 12.22 9.54
CA TYR A 198 -1.41 11.91 9.64
C TYR A 198 -0.61 12.26 8.38
N LEU A 199 -1.11 11.92 7.19
CA LEU A 199 -0.46 12.26 5.92
C LEU A 199 -0.32 13.78 5.76
N TYR A 200 -1.36 14.52 6.17
CA TYR A 200 -1.34 15.97 6.13
C TYR A 200 -0.36 16.58 7.15
N LEU A 201 -0.34 16.11 8.40
CA LEU A 201 0.65 16.51 9.42
C LEU A 201 2.10 16.27 8.95
N THR A 202 2.33 15.16 8.25
CA THR A 202 3.65 14.83 7.71
C THR A 202 4.07 15.83 6.63
N ASP A 203 3.16 16.24 5.75
CA ASP A 203 3.45 17.21 4.68
C ASP A 203 3.69 18.64 5.24
N ILE A 204 3.04 18.99 6.35
CA ILE A 204 3.26 20.25 7.09
C ILE A 204 4.66 20.32 7.68
N LEU A 205 5.11 19.24 8.34
CA LEU A 205 6.47 19.18 8.91
C LEU A 205 7.54 19.34 7.83
N GLU A 206 7.21 18.97 6.60
CA GLU A 206 8.09 19.09 5.45
C GLU A 206 7.95 20.44 4.70
N ASN A 207 6.89 21.22 4.95
CA ASN A 207 6.68 22.55 4.37
C ASN A 207 5.94 23.53 5.31
N PRO A 208 6.66 24.38 6.07
CA PRO A 208 6.09 25.31 7.05
C PRO A 208 5.12 26.37 6.48
N ALA A 209 5.20 26.67 5.18
CA ALA A 209 4.33 27.66 4.53
C ALA A 209 2.85 27.21 4.46
N MET A 210 2.55 25.95 4.79
CA MET A 210 1.22 25.37 4.74
C MET A 210 0.32 25.81 5.92
N ALA A 211 0.88 26.41 6.98
CA ALA A 211 0.25 26.63 8.29
C ALA A 211 -1.22 27.10 8.26
N LYS A 212 -1.55 28.07 7.41
CA LYS A 212 -2.91 28.63 7.32
C LYS A 212 -3.94 27.67 6.70
N THR A 213 -3.50 26.88 5.71
CA THR A 213 -4.34 25.85 5.05
C THR A 213 -4.68 24.72 6.03
N ILE A 214 -3.86 24.53 7.08
CA ILE A 214 -4.04 23.50 8.12
C ILE A 214 -5.22 23.79 9.00
N GLU A 215 -5.36 25.00 9.52
CA GLU A 215 -6.52 25.31 10.37
C GLU A 215 -7.81 25.16 9.58
N GLU A 216 -7.82 25.56 8.32
CA GLU A 216 -8.97 25.41 7.43
C GLU A 216 -9.25 23.94 7.08
N PHE A 217 -8.23 23.14 6.78
CA PHE A 217 -8.37 21.71 6.50
C PHE A 217 -8.69 20.89 7.75
N ALA A 218 -8.02 21.14 8.88
CA ALA A 218 -8.32 20.50 10.16
C ALA A 218 -9.75 20.83 10.60
N ARG A 219 -10.20 22.06 10.41
CA ARG A 219 -11.61 22.44 10.65
C ARG A 219 -12.55 21.67 9.72
N HIS A 220 -12.23 21.55 8.43
CA HIS A 220 -13.04 20.82 7.45
C HIS A 220 -13.08 19.31 7.72
N VAL A 221 -11.92 18.67 7.91
CA VAL A 221 -11.80 17.26 8.28
C VAL A 221 -12.45 16.99 9.61
N HIS A 222 -12.28 17.87 10.61
CA HIS A 222 -12.95 17.71 11.90
C HIS A 222 -14.46 17.78 11.71
N GLN A 223 -15.00 18.76 10.98
CA GLN A 223 -16.44 18.84 10.69
C GLN A 223 -16.96 17.58 9.98
N GLU A 224 -16.35 17.18 8.87
CA GLU A 224 -16.76 15.99 8.10
C GLU A 224 -16.58 14.70 8.92
N PHE A 225 -15.51 14.61 9.72
CA PHE A 225 -15.25 13.49 10.62
C PHE A 225 -16.34 13.39 11.68
N LEU A 226 -16.65 14.47 12.41
CA LEU A 226 -17.70 14.51 13.44
C LEU A 226 -19.07 14.10 12.86
N HIS A 227 -19.35 14.47 11.60
CA HIS A 227 -20.56 14.07 10.88
C HIS A 227 -20.56 12.61 10.42
N SER A 228 -19.38 12.00 10.24
CA SER A 228 -19.22 10.61 9.78
C SER A 228 -19.17 9.56 10.89
N ILE A 229 -18.99 9.97 12.15
CA ILE A 229 -19.00 9.07 13.32
C ILE A 229 -20.43 8.57 13.55
N PRO A 230 -20.70 7.24 13.50
CA PRO A 230 -21.98 6.69 13.89
C PRO A 230 -22.32 7.08 15.32
N LEU A 231 -23.59 7.42 15.60
CA LEU A 231 -24.04 7.82 16.93
C LEU A 231 -23.59 6.84 18.02
N THR A 232 -23.56 5.53 17.73
CA THR A 232 -23.09 4.50 18.67
C THR A 232 -21.63 4.67 19.10
N GLU A 233 -20.75 5.08 18.18
CA GLU A 233 -19.35 5.35 18.48
C GLU A 233 -19.18 6.67 19.23
N TRP A 234 -20.01 7.66 18.90
CA TRP A 234 -20.11 8.91 19.64
C TRP A 234 -20.47 8.70 21.12
N HIS A 235 -21.45 7.84 21.40
CA HIS A 235 -21.82 7.50 22.78
C HIS A 235 -20.67 6.79 23.52
N GLN A 236 -19.96 5.88 22.86
CA GLN A 236 -18.81 5.19 23.45
C GLN A 236 -17.65 6.14 23.74
N TRP A 237 -17.42 7.11 22.86
CA TRP A 237 -16.40 8.14 23.07
C TRP A 237 -16.78 9.10 24.20
N LEU A 238 -18.02 9.61 24.22
CA LEU A 238 -18.52 10.48 25.29
C LEU A 238 -18.51 9.78 26.66
N ALA A 239 -18.78 8.46 26.70
CA ALA A 239 -18.73 7.67 27.93
C ALA A 239 -17.34 7.58 28.55
N ARG A 240 -16.26 7.82 27.78
CA ARG A 240 -14.88 7.86 28.27
C ARG A 240 -14.50 9.20 28.88
N LEU A 241 -15.30 10.25 28.64
CA LEU A 241 -15.07 11.57 29.22
C LEU A 241 -15.70 11.67 30.61
N PRO A 242 -15.06 12.39 31.55
CA PRO A 242 -15.69 12.69 32.82
C PRO A 242 -16.93 13.60 32.58
N PRO A 243 -17.98 13.52 33.42
CA PRO A 243 -19.23 14.27 33.22
C PRO A 243 -19.04 15.79 33.02
N GLU A 244 -18.05 16.36 33.69
CA GLU A 244 -17.71 17.79 33.63
C GLU A 244 -17.21 18.20 32.23
N GLU A 245 -16.47 17.32 31.55
CA GLU A 245 -16.01 17.52 30.18
C GLU A 245 -17.16 17.33 29.17
N ARG A 246 -18.08 16.40 29.43
CA ARG A 246 -19.25 16.16 28.57
C ARG A 246 -20.22 17.36 28.56
N LEU A 247 -20.35 18.04 29.69
CA LEU A 247 -21.27 19.16 29.88
C LEU A 247 -20.60 20.52 29.64
N ARG A 248 -19.29 20.56 29.35
CA ARG A 248 -18.54 21.80 29.16
C ARG A 248 -19.10 22.59 27.96
N GLY A 249 -19.47 23.84 28.22
CA GLY A 249 -19.99 24.76 27.20
C GLY A 249 -21.52 24.73 27.02
N LEU A 250 -22.23 23.85 27.74
CA LEU A 250 -23.69 23.92 27.84
C LEU A 250 -24.11 24.88 28.97
N PRO A 251 -25.14 25.71 28.76
CA PRO A 251 -25.71 26.52 29.83
C PRO A 251 -26.31 25.62 30.92
N PRO A 252 -26.10 25.91 32.21
CA PRO A 252 -26.67 25.12 33.32
C PRO A 252 -28.19 24.94 33.21
N GLU A 253 -28.90 25.97 32.78
CA GLU A 253 -30.34 25.95 32.55
C GLU A 253 -30.77 24.95 31.47
N GLU A 254 -29.97 24.77 30.42
CA GLU A 254 -30.26 23.82 29.34
C GLU A 254 -30.08 22.39 29.82
N VAL A 255 -29.04 22.13 30.62
CA VAL A 255 -28.78 20.82 31.23
C VAL A 255 -29.89 20.46 32.22
N LEU A 256 -30.20 21.36 33.15
CA LEU A 256 -31.20 21.14 34.20
C LEU A 256 -32.62 20.98 33.62
N SER A 257 -32.93 21.63 32.50
CA SER A 257 -34.24 21.49 31.83
C SER A 257 -34.57 20.07 31.36
N ARG A 258 -33.55 19.22 31.18
CA ARG A 258 -33.70 17.82 30.75
C ARG A 258 -34.09 16.87 31.89
N TYR A 259 -33.95 17.31 33.14
CA TYR A 259 -34.28 16.54 34.34
C TYR A 259 -35.61 17.04 34.94
N ALA A 260 -36.38 16.14 35.54
CA ALA A 260 -37.57 16.52 36.31
C ALA A 260 -37.16 17.37 37.53
N PRO A 261 -38.03 18.25 38.06
CA PRO A 261 -37.71 19.10 39.21
C PRO A 261 -37.14 18.34 40.42
N GLU A 262 -37.61 17.11 40.64
CA GLU A 262 -37.20 16.22 41.72
C GLU A 262 -35.79 15.62 41.52
N GLU A 263 -35.26 15.66 40.30
CA GLU A 263 -33.96 15.10 39.90
C GLU A 263 -32.85 16.17 39.84
N ARG A 264 -33.16 17.45 40.11
CA ARG A 264 -32.24 18.60 39.99
C ARG A 264 -31.52 18.97 41.31
N LEU A 265 -31.72 18.18 42.36
CA LEU A 265 -31.25 18.45 43.74
C LEU A 265 -29.93 17.77 44.07
#